data_AF-A0A0C2DY96-F1
#
_entry.id   AF-A0A0C2DY96-F1
#
_cell.length_a   1.000
_cell.length_b   1.000
_cell.length_c   1.000
_cell.angle_alpha   90.00
_cell.angle_beta   90.00
_cell.angle_gamma   90.00
#
_symmetry.space_group_name_H-M   'P 1'
#
loop_
_entity.id
_entity.type
_entity.pdbx_description
1 polymer ?
#
loop_
_entity_poly.entity_id
_entity_poly.type
_entity_poly.pdbx_seq_one_letter_code
_entity_poly.pdbx_strand_id
1 'polypeptide(L)'
;MRSMRLFYSNSECTCGQLVIASPDSHYKGSPSACDDKHFLICQPAIKRNELDPEDGLYETVTWDYWKSYKNADGAVNDSTTIRKAIFFASMEPNLRKEIWPFLLRVYPWQSTLEQRETIRNDLFLEYQNLRRKACVSP
;
A
#
# COMPACT_ATOMS: atom_id res chain seq x y z
N MET A 1 -5.61 -12.78 14.85
CA MET A 1 -4.47 -12.84 13.91
C MET A 1 -4.25 -11.45 13.33
N ARG A 2 -3.01 -10.95 13.28
CA ARG A 2 -2.69 -9.74 12.52
C ARG A 2 -2.10 -10.19 11.18
N SER A 3 -2.88 -10.12 10.10
CA SER A 3 -2.37 -10.37 8.75
C SER A 3 -1.79 -9.08 8.18
N MET A 4 -0.66 -9.19 7.47
CA MET A 4 -0.03 -8.05 6.82
C MET A 4 0.14 -8.40 5.34
N ARG A 5 -0.52 -7.64 4.47
CA ARG A 5 -0.36 -7.82 3.02
C ARG A 5 0.91 -7.12 2.54
N LEU A 6 1.71 -7.84 1.77
CA LEU A 6 2.93 -7.35 1.14
C LEU A 6 2.64 -7.01 -0.32
N PHE A 7 3.02 -5.80 -0.73
CA PHE A 7 2.97 -5.37 -2.12
C PHE A 7 4.38 -5.50 -2.70
N TYR A 8 4.58 -6.41 -3.65
CA TYR A 8 5.87 -6.56 -4.32
C TYR A 8 5.91 -5.72 -5.60
N SER A 9 7.11 -5.29 -5.98
CA SER A 9 7.36 -4.55 -7.23
C SER A 9 7.58 -5.46 -8.44
N ASN A 10 7.50 -6.78 -8.29
CA ASN A 10 7.73 -7.74 -9.36
C ASN A 10 6.46 -7.92 -10.22
N SER A 11 6.61 -7.97 -11.55
CA SER A 11 5.50 -8.09 -12.50
C SER A 11 4.80 -9.45 -12.46
N GLU A 12 5.46 -10.49 -11.92
CA GLU A 12 4.90 -11.84 -11.83
C GLU A 12 4.20 -12.14 -10.50
N CYS A 13 4.41 -11.31 -9.46
CA CYS A 13 3.82 -11.51 -8.13
C CYS A 13 3.43 -10.15 -7.53
N THR A 14 2.34 -9.55 -8.01
CA THR A 14 1.96 -8.16 -7.67
C THR A 14 1.35 -7.98 -6.28
N CYS A 15 1.06 -9.07 -5.56
CA CYS A 15 0.59 -9.07 -4.18
C CYS A 15 0.77 -10.45 -3.51
N GLY A 16 1.03 -10.46 -2.21
CA GLY A 16 1.05 -11.68 -1.40
C GLY A 16 0.61 -11.38 0.04
N GLN A 17 0.12 -12.40 0.74
CA GLN A 17 -0.32 -12.28 2.14
C GLN A 17 0.73 -12.89 3.06
N LEU A 18 1.34 -12.07 3.91
CA LEU A 18 2.25 -12.54 4.95
C LEU A 18 1.45 -12.76 6.24
N VAL A 19 1.32 -14.03 6.63
CA VAL A 19 0.78 -14.40 7.93
C VAL A 19 1.94 -14.48 8.92
N ILE A 20 1.99 -13.54 9.86
CA ILE A 20 2.95 -13.58 10.97
C ILE A 20 2.33 -14.44 12.07
N ALA A 21 2.81 -15.67 12.21
CA ALA A 21 2.55 -16.49 13.39
C ALA A 21 3.63 -16.21 14.45
N SER A 22 3.23 -15.99 15.71
CA SER A 22 4.16 -16.08 16.84
C SER A 22 4.62 -17.54 16.98
N PRO A 23 5.90 -17.79 17.30
CA PRO A 23 6.37 -19.16 17.52
C PRO A 23 5.82 -19.67 18.85
N ASP A 24 4.65 -20.30 18.82
CA ASP A 24 4.29 -21.24 19.87
C ASP A 24 5.15 -22.50 19.66
N SER A 25 6.26 -22.50 20.40
CA SER A 25 7.14 -23.59 20.84
C SER A 25 7.11 -24.93 20.08
N HIS A 26 8.31 -25.44 19.77
CA HIS A 26 8.67 -26.79 19.27
C HIS A 26 9.08 -26.90 17.79
N TYR A 27 10.08 -26.12 17.37
CA TYR A 27 11.05 -26.62 16.39
C TYR A 27 12.46 -26.49 16.97
N LYS A 28 13.09 -27.65 17.21
CA LYS A 28 14.48 -27.74 17.68
C LYS A 28 15.42 -27.37 16.52
N GLY A 29 15.65 -26.07 16.34
CA GLY A 29 16.75 -25.52 15.54
C GLY A 29 17.89 -25.05 16.45
N SER A 30 19.12 -25.19 15.96
CA SER A 30 20.39 -24.92 16.66
C SER A 30 20.45 -23.55 17.37
N PRO A 31 21.15 -23.43 18.51
CA PRO A 31 21.22 -22.19 19.27
C PRO A 31 22.16 -21.19 18.56
N SER A 32 21.60 -20.20 17.87
CA SER A 32 22.33 -18.97 17.55
C SER A 32 22.28 -18.04 18.76
N ALA A 33 23.39 -17.34 19.05
CA ALA A 33 23.60 -16.56 20.28
C ALA A 33 22.95 -15.16 20.26
N CYS A 34 22.14 -14.85 19.25
CA CYS A 34 21.39 -13.61 19.13
C CYS A 34 19.89 -13.91 19.18
N ASP A 35 19.15 -13.05 19.88
CA ASP A 35 17.69 -13.11 20.06
C ASP A 35 17.00 -12.67 18.75
N ASP A 36 17.32 -13.37 17.67
CA ASP A 36 16.85 -13.09 16.32
C ASP A 36 15.42 -13.59 16.21
N LYS A 37 14.48 -12.64 16.16
CA LYS A 37 13.06 -12.91 15.87
C LYS A 37 12.94 -13.38 14.43
N HIS A 38 13.12 -14.68 14.22
CA HIS A 38 12.91 -15.33 12.94
C HIS A 38 11.40 -15.44 12.67
N PHE A 39 10.92 -14.76 11.64
CA PHE A 39 9.55 -14.92 11.13
C PHE A 39 9.56 -16.06 10.11
N LEU A 40 8.98 -17.21 10.48
CA LEU A 40 8.77 -18.32 9.56
C LEU A 40 7.54 -18.03 8.70
N ILE A 41 7.73 -17.93 7.38
CA ILE A 41 6.64 -17.89 6.40
C ILE A 41 6.15 -19.32 6.19
N CYS A 42 5.30 -19.82 7.10
CA CYS A 42 4.98 -21.24 7.12
C CYS A 42 4.08 -21.72 5.96
N GLN A 43 3.38 -20.85 5.24
CA GLN A 43 2.49 -21.28 4.16
C GLN A 43 2.41 -20.22 3.04
N PRO A 44 2.97 -20.50 1.84
CA PRO A 44 2.82 -19.59 0.69
C PRO A 44 1.40 -19.56 0.11
N ALA A 45 0.55 -20.53 0.47
CA ALA A 45 -0.84 -20.62 0.03
C ALA A 45 -1.77 -20.91 1.22
N ILE A 46 -2.64 -19.96 1.55
CA ILE A 46 -3.68 -20.06 2.57
C ILE A 46 -4.88 -20.81 1.95
N LYS A 47 -5.52 -21.70 2.71
CA LYS A 47 -6.74 -22.39 2.23
C LYS A 47 -7.86 -21.38 2.06
N ARG A 48 -8.76 -21.58 1.08
CA ARG A 48 -9.89 -20.67 0.79
C ARG A 48 -10.76 -20.31 2.01
N ASN A 49 -10.82 -21.18 3.01
CA ASN A 49 -11.61 -21.01 4.23
C ASN A 49 -10.93 -20.15 5.32
N GLU A 50 -9.66 -19.78 5.10
CA GLU A 50 -8.85 -18.90 5.96
C GLU A 50 -8.57 -17.54 5.28
N LEU A 51 -9.08 -17.36 4.06
CA LEU A 51 -9.09 -16.08 3.36
C LEU A 51 -10.12 -15.14 4.00
N ASP A 52 -9.93 -13.84 3.81
CA ASP A 52 -10.93 -12.86 4.23
C ASP A 52 -12.24 -13.13 3.46
N PRO A 53 -13.44 -13.02 4.07
CA PRO A 53 -14.70 -13.23 3.35
C PRO A 53 -14.87 -12.32 2.13
N GLU A 54 -14.17 -11.19 2.09
CA GLU A 54 -14.18 -10.27 0.94
C GLU A 54 -13.14 -10.63 -0.14
N ASP A 55 -12.30 -11.66 0.05
CA ASP A 55 -11.31 -12.10 -0.94
C ASP A 55 -11.99 -12.70 -2.19
N GLY A 56 -11.72 -12.08 -3.33
CA GLY A 56 -12.32 -12.44 -4.63
C GLY A 56 -13.58 -11.66 -5.01
N LEU A 57 -14.04 -10.72 -4.15
CA LEU A 57 -15.12 -9.79 -4.48
C LEU A 57 -14.64 -8.57 -5.29
N TYR A 58 -13.36 -8.29 -5.25
CA TYR A 58 -12.76 -7.14 -5.91
C TYR A 58 -11.91 -7.58 -7.09
N GLU A 59 -11.95 -6.81 -8.16
CA GLU A 59 -11.11 -6.97 -9.34
C GLU A 59 -9.92 -6.01 -9.29
N THR A 60 -8.82 -6.37 -9.96
CA THR A 60 -7.62 -5.55 -10.04
C THR A 60 -7.97 -4.14 -10.51
N VAL A 61 -7.51 -3.12 -9.79
CA VAL A 61 -7.82 -1.74 -10.14
C VAL A 61 -7.07 -1.36 -11.42
N THR A 62 -7.83 -1.22 -12.52
CA THR A 62 -7.37 -0.77 -13.84
C THR A 62 -7.57 0.74 -14.02
N TRP A 63 -6.95 1.32 -15.06
CA TRP A 63 -7.07 2.75 -15.33
C TRP A 63 -8.52 3.20 -15.55
N ASP A 64 -9.31 2.41 -16.27
CA ASP A 64 -10.72 2.71 -16.54
C ASP A 64 -11.55 2.67 -15.25
N TYR A 65 -11.30 1.68 -14.39
CA TYR A 65 -11.90 1.59 -13.07
C TYR A 65 -11.54 2.81 -12.21
N TRP A 66 -10.26 3.21 -12.17
CA TRP A 66 -9.85 4.41 -11.44
C TRP A 66 -10.51 5.69 -12.01
N LYS A 67 -10.64 5.79 -13.32
CA LYS A 67 -11.24 6.94 -13.99
C LYS A 67 -12.73 7.06 -13.68
N SER A 68 -13.48 5.96 -13.58
CA SER A 68 -14.90 5.99 -13.24
C SER A 68 -15.18 6.43 -11.80
N TYR A 69 -14.22 6.26 -10.88
CA TYR A 69 -14.33 6.72 -9.49
C TYR A 69 -14.01 8.20 -9.29
N LYS A 70 -13.40 8.85 -10.28
CA LYS A 70 -13.10 10.28 -10.24
C LYS A 70 -14.25 11.08 -10.83
N ASN A 71 -14.68 12.10 -10.08
CA ASN A 71 -15.63 13.09 -10.57
C ASN A 71 -14.96 14.06 -11.56
N ALA A 72 -15.76 14.92 -12.20
CA ALA A 72 -15.30 15.92 -13.17
C ALA A 72 -14.31 16.95 -12.58
N ASP A 73 -14.42 17.24 -11.29
CA ASP A 73 -13.50 18.08 -10.51
C ASP A 73 -12.24 17.32 -10.02
N GLY A 74 -12.19 16.02 -10.29
CA GLY A 74 -11.13 15.09 -9.92
C GLY A 74 -11.25 14.50 -8.52
N ALA A 75 -12.27 14.86 -7.73
CA ALA A 75 -12.48 14.33 -6.38
C ALA A 75 -12.91 12.85 -6.42
N VAL A 76 -12.53 12.09 -5.38
CA VAL A 76 -12.89 10.68 -5.19
C VAL A 76 -13.81 10.58 -3.98
N ASN A 77 -15.11 10.47 -4.24
CA ASN A 77 -16.13 10.41 -3.19
C ASN A 77 -16.09 9.08 -2.44
N ASP A 78 -16.03 7.97 -3.17
CA ASP A 78 -16.00 6.63 -2.58
C ASP A 78 -14.56 6.14 -2.35
N SER A 79 -13.86 6.82 -1.45
CA SER A 79 -12.50 6.45 -1.05
C SER A 79 -12.43 5.10 -0.33
N THR A 80 -13.54 4.64 0.23
CA THR A 80 -13.62 3.36 0.97
C THR A 80 -13.56 2.18 0.03
N THR A 81 -14.38 2.16 -1.02
CA THR A 81 -14.44 1.03 -1.95
C THR A 81 -13.15 0.91 -2.75
N ILE A 82 -12.56 2.02 -3.20
CA ILE A 82 -11.30 1.96 -3.94
C ILE A 82 -10.14 1.48 -3.04
N ARG A 83 -10.10 1.86 -1.76
CA ARG A 83 -9.10 1.34 -0.82
C ARG A 83 -9.26 -0.15 -0.58
N LYS A 84 -10.50 -0.64 -0.45
CA LYS A 84 -10.77 -2.07 -0.36
C LYS A 84 -10.32 -2.79 -1.63
N ALA A 85 -10.68 -2.30 -2.81
CA ALA A 85 -10.25 -2.88 -4.07
C ALA A 85 -8.72 -2.95 -4.20
N ILE A 86 -8.01 -1.89 -3.82
CA ILE A 86 -6.54 -1.88 -3.79
C ILE A 86 -5.99 -2.90 -2.78
N PHE A 87 -6.62 -3.00 -1.61
CA PHE A 87 -6.18 -3.90 -0.56
C PHE A 87 -6.41 -5.38 -0.90
N PHE A 88 -7.51 -5.69 -1.59
CA PHE A 88 -7.93 -7.05 -1.91
C PHE A 88 -7.44 -7.55 -3.26
N ALA A 89 -7.46 -6.69 -4.28
CA ALA A 89 -7.20 -7.07 -5.67
C ALA A 89 -5.99 -6.34 -6.28
N SER A 90 -5.28 -5.53 -5.50
CA SER A 90 -4.13 -4.74 -5.98
C SER A 90 -4.51 -3.71 -7.05
N MET A 91 -3.50 -3.10 -7.68
CA MET A 91 -3.65 -2.12 -8.75
C MET A 91 -2.58 -2.33 -9.83
N GLU A 92 -2.84 -1.84 -11.04
CA GLU A 92 -1.82 -1.83 -12.08
C GLU A 92 -0.59 -0.97 -11.69
N PRO A 93 0.64 -1.37 -12.05
CA PRO A 93 1.85 -0.61 -11.73
C PRO A 93 1.81 0.84 -12.22
N ASN A 94 1.19 1.09 -13.38
CA ASN A 94 1.07 2.41 -14.00
C ASN A 94 0.18 3.37 -13.19
N LEU A 95 -0.74 2.84 -12.38
CA LEU A 95 -1.63 3.61 -11.51
C LEU A 95 -0.97 4.05 -10.21
N ARG A 96 0.14 3.42 -9.81
CA ARG A 96 0.81 3.71 -8.53
C ARG A 96 1.17 5.18 -8.39
N LYS A 97 1.67 5.80 -9.47
CA LYS A 97 2.01 7.23 -9.50
C LYS A 97 0.82 8.15 -9.21
N GLU A 98 -0.39 7.73 -9.59
CA GLU A 98 -1.62 8.49 -9.38
C GLU A 98 -2.24 8.20 -8.01
N ILE A 99 -2.26 6.93 -7.60
CA ILE A 99 -3.00 6.48 -6.41
C ILE A 99 -2.17 6.64 -5.13
N TRP A 100 -0.84 6.43 -5.18
CA TRP A 100 0.01 6.50 -3.99
C TRP A 100 -0.06 7.82 -3.24
N PRO A 101 -0.07 9.00 -3.89
CA PRO A 101 -0.26 10.26 -3.18
C PRO A 101 -1.51 10.28 -2.28
N PHE A 102 -2.60 9.60 -2.66
CA PHE A 102 -3.80 9.49 -1.82
C PHE A 102 -3.65 8.50 -0.67
N LEU A 103 -2.99 7.36 -0.93
CA LEU A 103 -2.73 6.34 0.10
C LEU A 103 -1.74 6.84 1.16
N LEU A 104 -0.73 7.59 0.74
CA LEU A 104 0.29 8.20 1.60
C LEU A 104 -0.21 9.46 2.30
N ARG A 105 -1.48 9.84 2.09
CA ARG A 105 -2.12 11.03 2.67
C ARG A 105 -1.48 12.36 2.26
N VAL A 106 -0.73 12.37 1.15
CA VAL A 106 -0.23 13.59 0.51
C VAL A 106 -1.40 14.39 -0.04
N TYR A 107 -2.34 13.70 -0.70
CA TYR A 107 -3.58 14.31 -1.20
C TYR A 107 -4.81 13.80 -0.45
N PRO A 108 -5.70 14.70 0.00
CA PRO A 108 -7.02 14.33 0.48
C PRO A 108 -7.85 13.68 -0.64
N TRP A 109 -8.67 12.69 -0.32
CA TRP A 109 -9.48 11.97 -1.34
C TRP A 109 -10.53 12.86 -2.00
N GLN A 110 -11.10 13.80 -1.23
CA GLN A 110 -12.08 14.77 -1.72
C GLN A 110 -11.43 16.04 -2.32
N SER A 111 -10.10 16.10 -2.41
CA SER A 111 -9.42 17.26 -3.00
C SER A 111 -9.74 17.37 -4.49
N THR A 112 -9.96 18.59 -4.97
CA THR A 112 -10.09 18.88 -6.40
C THR A 112 -8.73 18.87 -7.08
N LEU A 113 -8.71 18.83 -8.42
CA LEU A 113 -7.46 18.96 -9.17
C LEU A 113 -6.70 20.25 -8.82
N GLU A 114 -7.39 21.39 -8.77
CA GLU A 114 -6.81 22.69 -8.42
C GLU A 114 -6.18 22.67 -7.03
N GLN A 115 -6.88 22.13 -6.03
CA GLN A 115 -6.34 22.00 -4.67
C GLN A 115 -5.08 21.13 -4.63
N ARG A 116 -5.01 20.07 -5.45
CA ARG A 116 -3.81 19.22 -5.55
C ARG A 116 -2.65 19.95 -6.20
N GLU A 117 -2.90 20.85 -7.15
CA GLU A 117 -1.84 21.67 -7.73
C GLU A 117 -1.23 22.61 -6.68
N THR A 118 -2.07 23.24 -5.86
CA THR A 118 -1.62 24.05 -4.73
C THR A 118 -0.77 23.24 -3.75
N ILE A 119 -1.28 22.08 -3.29
CA ILE A 119 -0.54 21.20 -2.38
C ILE A 119 0.82 20.79 -2.97
N ARG A 120 0.86 20.47 -4.27
CA ARG A 120 2.09 20.08 -4.95
C ARG A 120 3.11 21.22 -4.99
N ASN A 121 2.66 22.43 -5.27
CA ASN A 121 3.51 23.62 -5.29
C ASN A 121 4.07 23.93 -3.89
N ASP A 122 3.24 23.85 -2.86
CA ASP A 122 3.63 24.09 -1.48
C ASP A 122 4.67 23.06 -1.01
N LEU A 123 4.41 21.77 -1.24
CA LEU A 123 5.34 20.69 -0.91
C LEU A 123 6.66 20.81 -1.68
N PHE A 124 6.61 21.27 -2.93
CA PHE A 124 7.82 21.50 -3.72
C PHE A 124 8.69 22.63 -3.13
N LEU A 125 8.06 23.75 -2.76
CA LEU A 125 8.75 24.86 -2.11
C LEU A 125 9.32 24.46 -0.75
N GLU A 126 8.55 23.71 0.05
CA GLU A 126 8.99 23.17 1.33
C GLU A 126 10.20 22.26 1.15
N TYR A 127 10.13 21.31 0.22
CA TYR A 127 11.24 20.41 -0.10
C TYR A 127 12.49 21.18 -0.53
N GLN A 128 12.36 22.20 -1.39
CA GLN A 128 13.51 23.03 -1.79
C GLN A 128 14.12 23.79 -0.60
N ASN A 129 13.29 24.30 0.31
CA ASN A 129 13.75 24.98 1.52
C ASN A 129 14.50 24.01 2.44
N LEU A 130 13.97 22.80 2.66
CA LEU A 130 14.63 21.75 3.44
C LEU A 130 15.95 21.34 2.82
N ARG A 131 15.98 21.11 1.50
CA ARG A 131 17.20 20.76 0.78
C ARG A 131 18.27 21.84 0.89
N ARG A 132 17.89 23.12 0.76
CA ARG A 132 18.82 24.25 0.98
C ARG A 132 19.36 24.28 2.41
N LYS A 133 18.53 24.05 3.43
CA LYS A 133 18.97 24.01 4.83
C LYS A 133 19.92 22.83 5.10
N ALA A 134 19.65 21.66 4.53
CA ALA A 134 20.49 20.47 4.68
C ALA A 134 21.87 20.64 4.01
N CYS A 135 21.95 21.31 2.86
CA CYS A 135 23.22 21.61 2.19
C CYS A 135 24.04 22.75 2.84
N VAL A 136 23.50 23.43 3.86
CA VAL A 136 24.14 24.58 4.54
C VAL A 136 24.58 24.22 5.98
N SER A 137 24.63 22.93 6.31
CA SER A 137 25.21 22.47 7.59
C SER A 137 26.71 22.18 7.38
N PRO A 138 27.63 22.84 8.12
CA PRO A 138 29.09 22.69 7.99
C PRO A 138 29.63 21.37 8.54
#